data_AF-A0A3M0YME2-F1
#
_entry.id   AF-A0A3M0YME2-F1
#
_cell.length_a   1.000
_cell.length_b   1.000
_cell.length_c   1.000
_cell.angle_alpha   90.00
_cell.angle_beta   90.00
_cell.angle_gamma   90.00
#
_symmetry.space_group_name_H-M   'P 1'
#
loop_
_entity.id
_entity.type
_entity.pdbx_description
1 polymer ?
#
loop_
_entity_poly.entity_id
_entity_poly.type
_entity_poly.pdbx_seq_one_letter_code
_entity_poly.pdbx_strand_id
1 'polypeptide(L)'
;MSEALDFSSLAWVRHEIQKNLEKIRQTLERALDAGEPPPVEEARQELRQIQGTLEMIGIQGAILLTQELDALLEDLSEHPGEREEDTYEVLMETFLVLSHYLEWSQQHRQDIPLAVLPYMNKLRRARGAPPLKEQDLFQPELSAEPPPPPSQAPAIQELIPRLRPAYEKTLLHWLRRDTPQAPLLKEWDAILETLQQAHQPRESARLWWIARGILEAMQQDALEPDLSLQHLLGELDHQLRLLQQGRWDQDQSLPLARELLFHLARTSAHGPLVSSIKHAFRLEALLPSQETLEA
;
A
#
# COMPACT_ATOMS: atom_id res chain seq x y z
N MET A 1 13.22 10.29 11.24
CA MET A 1 12.37 11.43 11.63
C MET A 1 11.18 11.36 10.70
N SER A 2 10.02 10.92 11.17
CA SER A 2 8.82 10.96 10.33
C SER A 2 8.51 12.43 10.08
N GLU A 3 8.50 12.88 8.84
CA GLU A 3 7.87 14.14 8.46
C GLU A 3 6.40 14.01 8.89
N ALA A 4 6.08 14.59 10.04
CA ALA A 4 4.70 14.69 10.47
C ALA A 4 4.01 15.59 9.44
N LEU A 5 3.14 14.98 8.63
CA LEU A 5 2.26 15.67 7.69
C LEU A 5 1.72 16.95 8.32
N ASP A 6 2.09 18.10 7.76
CA ASP A 6 1.69 19.38 8.29
C ASP A 6 0.31 19.76 7.74
N PHE A 7 -0.73 19.12 8.26
CA PHE A 7 -2.11 19.46 7.92
C PHE A 7 -2.49 20.91 8.30
N SER A 8 -1.68 21.60 9.10
CA SER A 8 -1.90 23.01 9.42
C SER A 8 -1.44 23.93 8.29
N SER A 9 -0.35 23.58 7.58
CA SER A 9 0.06 24.27 6.35
C SER A 9 -0.90 23.98 5.19
N LEU A 10 -1.44 22.76 5.11
CA LEU A 10 -2.47 22.42 4.11
C LEU A 10 -3.68 23.36 4.20
N ALA A 11 -4.17 23.68 5.40
CA ALA A 11 -5.32 24.57 5.57
C ALA A 11 -5.10 25.98 4.98
N TRP A 12 -3.86 26.48 5.01
CA TRP A 12 -3.50 27.78 4.45
C TRP A 12 -3.36 27.75 2.93
N VAL A 13 -2.81 26.66 2.40
CA VAL A 13 -2.45 26.60 0.97
C VAL A 13 -3.55 25.96 0.12
N ARG A 14 -4.45 25.18 0.73
CA ARG A 14 -5.56 24.49 0.06
C ARG A 14 -6.41 25.44 -0.78
N HIS A 15 -6.79 26.60 -0.25
CA HIS A 15 -7.67 27.51 -0.98
C HIS A 15 -7.01 28.03 -2.26
N GLU A 16 -5.70 28.29 -2.22
CA GLU A 16 -4.95 28.71 -3.40
C GLU A 16 -4.79 27.55 -4.40
N ILE A 17 -4.50 26.35 -3.91
CA ILE A 17 -4.44 25.15 -4.76
C ILE A 17 -5.78 24.91 -5.45
N GLN A 18 -6.89 24.89 -4.72
CA GLN A 18 -8.23 24.69 -5.28
C GLN A 18 -8.59 25.75 -6.31
N LYS A 19 -8.26 27.02 -6.05
CA LYS A 19 -8.46 28.11 -7.00
C LYS A 19 -7.64 27.91 -8.28
N ASN A 20 -6.40 27.45 -8.17
CA ASN A 20 -5.55 27.17 -9.32
C ASN A 20 -6.03 25.94 -10.11
N LEU A 21 -6.43 24.86 -9.44
CA LEU A 21 -7.05 23.69 -10.09
C LEU A 21 -8.30 24.10 -10.88
N GLU A 22 -9.17 24.90 -10.28
CA GLU A 22 -10.38 25.40 -10.93
C GLU A 22 -10.05 26.31 -12.13
N LYS A 23 -9.03 27.15 -12.00
CA LYS A 23 -8.55 28.00 -13.11
C LYS A 23 -8.04 27.17 -14.29
N ILE A 24 -7.26 26.11 -14.02
CA ILE A 24 -6.77 25.17 -15.04
C ILE A 24 -7.99 24.55 -15.75
N ARG A 25 -8.92 23.98 -14.97
CA ARG A 25 -10.15 23.33 -15.46
C ARG A 25 -10.94 24.26 -16.39
N GLN A 26 -11.29 25.46 -15.92
CA GLN A 26 -12.05 26.45 -16.68
C GLN A 26 -11.33 26.92 -17.94
N THR A 27 -9.99 26.93 -17.95
CA THR A 27 -9.21 27.35 -19.11
C THR A 27 -9.23 26.28 -20.19
N LEU A 28 -9.09 25.02 -19.80
CA LEU A 28 -9.20 23.88 -20.71
C LEU A 28 -10.63 23.74 -21.26
N GLU A 29 -11.65 23.82 -20.42
CA GLU A 29 -13.07 23.75 -20.83
C GLU A 29 -13.44 24.84 -21.83
N ARG A 30 -13.04 26.09 -21.58
CA ARG A 30 -13.34 27.20 -22.51
C ARG A 30 -12.74 26.99 -23.89
N ALA A 31 -11.53 26.42 -23.97
CA ALA A 31 -10.90 26.12 -25.26
C ALA A 31 -11.67 25.01 -26.00
N LEU A 32 -12.05 23.93 -25.29
CA LEU A 32 -12.83 22.83 -25.85
C LEU A 32 -14.21 23.31 -26.36
N ASP A 33 -14.93 24.11 -25.56
CA ASP A 33 -16.23 24.69 -25.93
C ASP A 33 -16.13 25.61 -27.15
N ALA A 34 -15.00 26.31 -27.31
CA ALA A 34 -14.73 27.16 -28.46
C ALA A 34 -14.24 26.39 -29.70
N GLY A 35 -13.97 25.09 -29.58
CA GLY A 35 -13.33 24.28 -30.63
C GLY A 35 -11.88 24.69 -30.90
N GLU A 36 -11.22 25.33 -29.93
CA GLU A 36 -9.83 25.76 -29.99
C GLU A 36 -8.91 24.69 -29.37
N PRO A 37 -7.65 24.59 -29.82
CA PRO A 37 -6.69 23.68 -29.20
C PRO A 37 -6.49 24.08 -27.73
N PRO A 38 -6.68 23.15 -26.77
CA PRO A 38 -6.53 23.48 -25.36
C PRO A 38 -5.09 23.90 -25.02
N PRO A 39 -4.88 24.89 -24.14
CA PRO A 39 -3.55 25.38 -23.77
C PRO A 39 -2.86 24.45 -22.77
N VAL A 40 -2.51 23.24 -23.24
CA VAL A 40 -2.03 22.15 -22.39
C VAL A 40 -0.72 22.49 -21.66
N GLU A 41 0.24 23.14 -22.32
CA GLU A 41 1.52 23.48 -21.67
C GLU A 41 1.33 24.47 -20.50
N GLU A 42 0.42 25.43 -20.64
CA GLU A 42 0.07 26.36 -19.56
C GLU A 42 -0.55 25.60 -18.38
N ALA A 43 -1.48 24.68 -18.65
CA ALA A 43 -2.09 23.82 -17.64
C ALA A 43 -1.04 22.96 -16.91
N ARG A 44 -0.09 22.36 -17.64
CA ARG A 44 1.02 21.59 -17.05
C ARG A 44 1.92 22.45 -16.17
N GLN A 45 2.23 23.68 -16.59
CA GLN A 45 3.05 24.59 -15.79
C GLN A 45 2.37 24.93 -14.46
N GLU A 46 1.08 25.24 -14.46
CA GLU A 46 0.31 25.50 -13.24
C GLU A 46 0.21 24.24 -12.36
N LEU A 47 -0.01 23.07 -12.97
CA LEU A 47 -0.07 21.79 -12.26
C LEU A 47 1.25 21.45 -11.57
N ARG A 48 2.41 21.69 -12.21
CA ARG A 48 3.73 21.49 -11.60
C ARG A 48 3.96 22.38 -10.37
N GLN A 49 3.43 23.60 -10.36
CA GLN A 49 3.50 24.48 -9.17
C GLN A 49 2.65 23.94 -8.02
N ILE A 50 1.46 23.42 -8.35
CA ILE A 50 0.58 22.75 -7.38
C ILE A 50 1.28 21.51 -6.82
N GLN A 51 1.84 20.65 -7.67
CA GLN A 51 2.56 19.45 -7.25
C GLN A 51 3.72 19.79 -6.31
N GLY A 52 4.59 20.75 -6.66
CA GLY A 52 5.70 21.15 -5.78
C GLY A 52 5.23 21.67 -4.42
N THR A 53 4.05 22.28 -4.37
CA THR A 53 3.41 22.69 -3.12
C THR A 53 2.91 21.49 -2.31
N LEU A 54 2.28 20.52 -2.96
CA LEU A 54 1.82 19.28 -2.33
C LEU A 54 2.99 18.44 -1.80
N GLU A 55 4.11 18.42 -2.52
CA GLU A 55 5.37 17.78 -2.09
C GLU A 55 5.93 18.41 -0.81
N MET A 56 5.91 19.74 -0.69
CA MET A 56 6.33 20.42 0.55
C MET A 56 5.43 20.10 1.74
N ILE A 57 4.14 19.85 1.51
CA ILE A 57 3.16 19.51 2.57
C ILE A 57 3.22 18.01 2.90
N GLY A 58 3.56 17.18 1.93
CA GLY A 58 3.69 15.72 2.05
C GLY A 58 2.43 14.92 1.74
N ILE A 59 1.40 15.49 1.10
CA ILE A 59 0.14 14.77 0.79
C ILE A 59 0.35 13.81 -0.40
N GLN A 60 0.72 12.57 -0.11
CA GLN A 60 1.15 11.57 -1.09
C GLN A 60 0.06 11.22 -2.09
N GLY A 61 -1.20 11.05 -1.65
CA GLY A 61 -2.29 10.72 -2.57
C GLY A 61 -2.51 11.82 -3.61
N ALA A 62 -2.41 13.08 -3.18
CA ALA A 62 -2.56 14.23 -4.05
C ALA A 62 -1.38 14.36 -5.03
N ILE A 63 -0.14 14.17 -4.55
CA ILE A 63 1.06 14.17 -5.39
C ILE A 63 0.94 13.13 -6.50
N LEU A 64 0.60 11.89 -6.16
CA LEU A 64 0.43 10.79 -7.11
C LEU A 64 -0.66 11.09 -8.15
N LEU A 65 -1.78 11.69 -7.72
CA LEU A 65 -2.85 12.07 -8.63
C LEU A 65 -2.42 13.20 -9.58
N THR A 66 -1.68 14.20 -9.10
CA THR A 66 -1.11 15.27 -9.95
C THR A 66 -0.11 14.74 -10.98
N GLN A 67 0.67 13.71 -10.65
CA GLN A 67 1.60 13.08 -11.59
C GLN A 67 0.86 12.37 -12.73
N GLU A 68 -0.24 11.67 -12.42
CA GLU A 68 -1.07 11.04 -13.46
C GLU A 68 -1.83 12.07 -14.30
N LEU A 69 -2.25 13.19 -13.71
CA LEU A 69 -2.82 14.34 -14.45
C LEU A 69 -1.81 14.94 -15.42
N ASP A 70 -0.58 15.21 -14.97
CA ASP A 70 0.48 15.76 -15.84
C ASP A 70 0.84 14.78 -16.97
N ALA A 71 0.88 13.48 -16.68
CA ALA A 71 1.14 12.45 -17.69
C ALA A 71 0.04 12.37 -18.76
N LEU A 72 -1.23 12.61 -18.39
CA LEU A 72 -2.32 12.67 -19.38
C LEU A 72 -2.27 13.97 -20.19
N LEU A 73 -1.95 15.10 -19.56
CA LEU A 73 -1.74 16.36 -20.27
C LEU A 73 -0.57 16.26 -21.27
N GLU A 74 0.53 15.63 -20.88
CA GLU A 74 1.66 15.38 -21.77
C GLU A 74 1.22 14.58 -23.01
N ASP A 75 0.53 13.47 -22.81
CA ASP A 75 0.00 12.63 -23.88
C ASP A 75 -0.95 13.40 -24.82
N LEU A 76 -1.84 14.23 -24.27
CA LEU A 76 -2.71 15.11 -25.06
C LEU A 76 -1.93 16.15 -25.89
N SER A 77 -0.78 16.60 -25.40
CA SER A 77 0.08 17.54 -26.13
C SER A 77 0.85 16.88 -27.27
N GLU A 78 1.24 15.61 -27.10
CA GLU A 78 1.97 14.83 -28.10
C GLU A 78 1.03 14.29 -29.20
N HIS A 79 -0.24 14.07 -28.86
CA HIS A 79 -1.26 13.45 -29.72
C HIS A 79 -2.51 14.33 -29.92
N PRO A 80 -2.38 15.57 -30.42
CA PRO A 80 -3.50 16.50 -30.54
C PRO A 80 -4.55 15.99 -31.53
N GLY A 81 -5.80 15.84 -31.06
CA GLY A 81 -6.93 15.38 -31.87
C GLY A 81 -7.00 13.86 -32.10
N GLU A 82 -6.08 13.07 -31.52
CA GLU A 82 -6.13 11.61 -31.59
C GLU A 82 -6.88 10.99 -30.39
N ARG A 83 -7.11 11.76 -29.32
CA ARG A 83 -7.79 11.32 -28.10
C ARG A 83 -9.28 11.69 -28.13
N GLU A 84 -10.09 10.81 -27.55
CA GLU A 84 -11.56 10.94 -27.49
C GLU A 84 -12.00 12.02 -26.50
N GLU A 85 -13.19 12.59 -26.68
CA GLU A 85 -13.80 13.57 -25.75
C GLU A 85 -13.83 13.04 -24.31
N ASP A 86 -14.12 11.74 -24.13
CA ASP A 86 -14.07 11.02 -22.85
C ASP A 86 -12.73 11.20 -22.11
N THR A 87 -11.61 11.43 -22.83
CA THR A 87 -10.29 11.68 -22.21
C THR A 87 -10.28 13.00 -21.44
N TYR A 88 -10.87 14.05 -22.02
CA TYR A 88 -11.00 15.34 -21.35
C TYR A 88 -12.01 15.29 -20.22
N GLU A 89 -13.08 14.50 -20.33
CA GLU A 89 -14.02 14.28 -19.23
C GLU A 89 -13.32 13.66 -18.01
N VAL A 90 -12.51 12.61 -18.20
CA VAL A 90 -11.73 11.98 -17.13
C VAL A 90 -10.75 12.99 -16.50
N LEU A 91 -10.13 13.85 -17.31
CA LEU A 91 -9.24 14.91 -16.83
C LEU A 91 -9.99 15.92 -15.94
N MET A 92 -11.15 16.42 -16.38
CA MET A 92 -11.97 17.37 -15.60
C MET A 92 -12.52 16.75 -14.32
N GLU A 93 -13.01 15.50 -14.39
CA GLU A 93 -13.47 14.73 -13.23
C GLU A 93 -12.34 14.63 -12.19
N THR A 94 -11.12 14.34 -12.64
CA THR A 94 -10.00 14.10 -11.72
C THR A 94 -9.48 15.38 -11.06
N PHE A 95 -9.60 16.55 -11.70
CA PHE A 95 -9.33 17.84 -11.05
C PHE A 95 -10.29 18.13 -9.89
N LEU A 96 -11.57 17.78 -10.06
CA LEU A 96 -12.57 17.92 -9.00
C LEU A 96 -12.26 16.96 -7.84
N VAL A 97 -11.95 15.70 -8.15
CA VAL A 97 -11.56 14.68 -7.16
C VAL A 97 -10.32 15.12 -6.39
N LEU A 98 -9.30 15.66 -7.05
CA LEU A 98 -8.12 16.19 -6.36
C LEU A 98 -8.51 17.30 -5.36
N SER A 99 -9.43 18.17 -5.75
CA SER A 99 -9.90 19.26 -4.88
C SER A 99 -10.66 18.75 -3.65
N HIS A 100 -11.52 17.74 -3.83
CA HIS A 100 -12.25 17.10 -2.74
C HIS A 100 -11.33 16.27 -1.85
N TYR A 101 -10.39 15.53 -2.44
CA TYR A 101 -9.41 14.74 -1.71
C TYR A 101 -8.59 15.61 -0.75
N LEU A 102 -8.14 16.78 -1.20
CA LEU A 102 -7.41 17.74 -0.36
C LEU A 102 -8.28 18.29 0.78
N GLU A 103 -9.57 18.52 0.53
CA GLU A 103 -10.52 18.92 1.55
C GLU A 103 -10.75 17.81 2.58
N TRP A 104 -11.05 16.60 2.12
CA TRP A 104 -11.24 15.43 2.96
C TRP A 104 -9.99 15.16 3.81
N SER A 105 -8.82 15.17 3.18
CA SER A 105 -7.52 14.94 3.82
C SER A 105 -7.24 15.96 4.93
N GLN A 106 -7.56 17.24 4.70
CA GLN A 106 -7.46 18.29 5.70
C GLN A 106 -8.42 18.05 6.88
N GLN A 107 -9.70 17.76 6.59
CA GLN A 107 -10.74 17.58 7.60
C GLN A 107 -10.43 16.40 8.53
N HIS A 108 -9.95 15.29 7.95
CA HIS A 108 -9.69 14.04 8.68
C HIS A 108 -8.25 13.94 9.19
N ARG A 109 -7.37 14.87 8.80
CA ARG A 109 -5.92 14.82 9.07
C ARG A 109 -5.31 13.48 8.68
N GLN A 110 -5.69 12.99 7.50
CA GLN A 110 -5.31 11.69 6.95
C GLN A 110 -4.97 11.82 5.47
N ASP A 111 -4.05 10.98 5.00
CA ASP A 111 -3.68 10.85 3.59
C ASP A 111 -3.72 9.36 3.24
N ILE A 112 -4.65 8.98 2.38
CA ILE A 112 -4.92 7.58 1.99
C ILE A 112 -4.83 7.49 0.46
N PRO A 113 -3.63 7.27 -0.11
CA PRO A 113 -3.44 7.17 -1.56
C PRO A 113 -4.33 6.13 -2.24
N LEU A 114 -4.69 5.05 -1.53
CA LEU A 114 -5.61 4.02 -2.04
C LEU A 114 -6.99 4.57 -2.41
N ALA A 115 -7.45 5.66 -1.79
CA ALA A 115 -8.74 6.26 -2.10
C ALA A 115 -8.81 6.84 -3.51
N VAL A 116 -7.70 7.41 -4.00
CA VAL A 116 -7.63 8.03 -5.33
C VAL A 116 -7.19 7.08 -6.44
N LEU A 117 -6.85 5.83 -6.09
CA LEU A 117 -6.43 4.79 -7.04
C LEU A 117 -7.41 4.59 -8.23
N PRO A 118 -8.74 4.57 -8.04
CA PRO A 118 -9.67 4.42 -9.16
C PRO A 118 -9.49 5.52 -10.22
N TYR A 119 -9.28 6.76 -9.79
CA TYR A 119 -9.12 7.93 -10.66
C TYR A 119 -7.75 7.94 -11.33
N MET A 120 -6.69 7.57 -10.62
CA MET A 120 -5.38 7.30 -11.22
C MET A 120 -5.49 6.26 -12.34
N ASN A 121 -6.23 5.16 -12.10
CA ASN A 121 -6.42 4.12 -13.09
C ASN A 121 -7.32 4.55 -14.27
N LYS A 122 -8.28 5.46 -14.06
CA LYS A 122 -9.03 6.10 -15.16
C LYS A 122 -8.09 6.90 -16.07
N LEU A 123 -7.25 7.78 -15.49
CA LEU A 123 -6.26 8.57 -16.24
C LEU A 123 -5.29 7.66 -17.01
N ARG A 124 -4.77 6.62 -16.36
CA ARG A 124 -3.86 5.64 -16.98
C ARG A 124 -4.52 4.91 -18.13
N ARG A 125 -5.79 4.50 -17.97
CA ARG A 125 -6.54 3.84 -19.04
C ARG A 125 -6.74 4.77 -20.23
N ALA A 126 -7.06 6.05 -20.01
CA ALA A 126 -7.27 7.02 -21.08
C ALA A 126 -6.01 7.21 -21.96
N ARG A 127 -4.81 7.17 -21.35
CA ARG A 127 -3.52 7.21 -22.07
C ARG A 127 -2.99 5.83 -22.52
N GLY A 128 -3.72 4.74 -22.28
CA GLY A 128 -3.29 3.38 -22.63
C GLY A 128 -2.19 2.77 -21.75
N ALA A 129 -1.96 3.34 -20.56
CA ALA A 129 -1.01 2.82 -19.57
C ALA A 129 -1.61 1.66 -18.73
N PRO A 130 -0.78 0.71 -18.27
CA PRO A 130 -1.25 -0.40 -17.43
C PRO A 130 -1.76 0.13 -16.08
N PRO A 131 -2.83 -0.45 -15.49
CA PRO A 131 -3.35 0.00 -14.21
C PRO A 131 -2.36 -0.25 -13.06
N LEU A 132 -2.37 0.65 -12.07
CA LEU A 132 -1.71 0.47 -10.78
C LEU A 132 -2.49 -0.52 -9.92
N LYS A 133 -1.77 -1.25 -9.07
CA LYS A 133 -2.36 -2.18 -8.11
C LYS A 133 -2.41 -1.54 -6.73
N GLU A 134 -3.36 -1.96 -5.90
CA GLU A 134 -3.47 -1.48 -4.52
C GLU A 134 -2.18 -1.67 -3.72
N GLN A 135 -1.51 -2.82 -3.89
CA GLN A 135 -0.23 -3.14 -3.26
C GLN A 135 0.90 -2.13 -3.56
N ASP A 136 0.83 -1.41 -4.68
CA ASP A 136 1.84 -0.42 -5.06
C ASP A 136 1.70 0.87 -4.23
N LEU A 137 0.48 1.15 -3.76
CA LEU A 137 0.13 2.32 -2.96
C LEU A 137 0.04 2.02 -1.46
N PHE A 138 -0.03 0.74 -1.08
CA PHE A 138 -0.03 0.33 0.31
C PHE A 138 1.39 0.39 0.90
N GLN A 139 1.70 1.47 1.62
CA GLN A 139 3.03 1.73 2.19
C GLN A 139 2.99 1.80 3.73
N PRO A 140 2.87 0.67 4.43
CA PRO A 140 2.88 0.65 5.88
C PRO A 140 4.27 1.00 6.43
N GLU A 141 4.31 1.74 7.53
CA GLU A 141 5.56 1.98 8.24
C GLU A 141 6.07 0.69 8.89
N LEU A 142 7.16 0.14 8.36
CA LEU A 142 7.82 -1.04 8.91
C LEU A 142 8.74 -0.68 10.09
N SER A 143 8.26 0.16 11.01
CA SER A 143 9.01 0.60 12.20
C SER A 143 8.53 -0.11 13.47
N ALA A 144 7.32 -0.66 13.47
CA ALA A 144 6.71 -1.31 14.63
C ALA A 144 7.62 -2.38 15.26
N GLU A 145 7.73 -2.38 16.59
CA GLU A 145 8.55 -3.35 17.30
C GLU A 145 7.77 -4.64 17.53
N PRO A 146 8.32 -5.81 17.16
CA PRO A 146 7.70 -7.08 17.51
C PRO A 146 7.78 -7.30 19.03
N PRO A 147 6.91 -8.18 19.59
CA PRO A 147 6.99 -8.55 21.00
C PRO A 147 8.40 -9.05 21.37
N PRO A 148 8.97 -8.62 22.51
CA PRO A 148 10.33 -8.98 22.88
C PRO A 148 10.44 -10.48 23.17
N PRO A 149 11.57 -11.12 22.81
CA PRO A 149 11.80 -12.52 23.13
C PRO A 149 11.98 -12.73 24.65
N PRO A 150 11.73 -13.93 25.17
CA PRO A 150 12.01 -14.26 26.57
C PRO A 150 13.51 -14.10 26.90
N SER A 151 13.84 -13.76 28.15
CA SER A 151 15.21 -13.41 28.55
C SER A 151 16.26 -14.51 28.34
N GLN A 152 15.85 -15.78 28.27
CA GLN A 152 16.72 -16.93 28.04
C GLN A 152 16.43 -17.62 26.70
N ALA A 153 15.94 -16.86 25.71
CA ALA A 153 15.71 -17.38 24.38
C ALA A 153 17.02 -17.93 23.75
N PRO A 154 16.99 -19.14 23.16
CA PRO A 154 18.12 -19.65 22.40
C PRO A 154 18.37 -18.78 21.15
N ALA A 155 19.59 -18.80 20.64
CA ALA A 155 19.91 -18.16 19.37
C ALA A 155 19.13 -18.84 18.24
N ILE A 156 18.63 -18.05 17.28
CA ILE A 156 17.88 -18.58 16.13
C ILE A 156 18.67 -19.65 15.36
N GLN A 157 20.00 -19.52 15.32
CA GLN A 157 20.91 -20.46 14.64
C GLN A 157 20.91 -21.87 15.23
N GLU A 158 20.61 -22.01 16.52
CA GLU A 158 20.49 -23.33 17.16
C GLU A 158 19.18 -24.02 16.80
N LEU A 159 18.15 -23.24 16.44
CA LEU A 159 16.79 -23.72 16.21
C LEU A 159 16.51 -24.02 14.73
N ILE A 160 17.04 -23.20 13.82
CA ILE A 160 16.74 -23.29 12.37
C ILE A 160 16.93 -24.69 11.78
N PRO A 161 18.01 -25.46 12.08
CA PRO A 161 18.20 -26.79 11.51
C PRO A 161 17.06 -27.77 11.81
N ARG A 162 16.33 -27.55 12.91
CA ARG A 162 15.15 -28.34 13.29
C ARG A 162 13.86 -27.72 12.77
N LEU A 163 13.72 -26.39 12.85
CA LEU A 163 12.47 -25.69 12.53
C LEU A 163 12.23 -25.60 11.02
N ARG A 164 13.27 -25.44 10.19
CA ARG A 164 13.11 -25.31 8.75
C ARG A 164 12.55 -26.58 8.09
N PRO A 165 13.07 -27.80 8.34
CA PRO A 165 12.46 -29.01 7.79
C PRO A 165 11.01 -29.23 8.26
N ALA A 166 10.69 -28.82 9.50
CA ALA A 166 9.32 -28.87 10.00
C ALA A 166 8.40 -27.88 9.27
N TYR A 167 8.90 -26.67 8.97
CA TYR A 167 8.20 -25.66 8.18
C TYR A 167 7.93 -26.18 6.76
N GLU A 168 8.96 -26.66 6.05
CA GLU A 168 8.84 -27.20 4.67
C GLU A 168 7.83 -28.35 4.61
N LYS A 169 7.90 -29.27 5.58
CA LYS A 169 6.97 -30.39 5.69
C LYS A 169 5.53 -29.91 5.89
N THR A 170 5.32 -28.94 6.78
CA THR A 170 3.97 -28.42 7.10
C THR A 170 3.38 -27.68 5.89
N LEU A 171 4.17 -26.80 5.27
CA LEU A 171 3.81 -26.08 4.05
C LEU A 171 3.43 -27.05 2.91
N LEU A 172 4.19 -28.13 2.72
CA LEU A 172 3.94 -29.09 1.65
C LEU A 172 2.63 -29.88 1.84
N HIS A 173 2.34 -30.36 3.06
CA HIS A 173 1.05 -31.02 3.33
C HIS A 173 -0.12 -30.04 3.19
N TRP A 174 0.07 -28.79 3.64
CA TRP A 174 -0.93 -27.74 3.51
C TRP A 174 -1.25 -27.45 2.03
N LEU A 175 -0.22 -27.27 1.17
CA LEU A 175 -0.38 -27.04 -0.27
C LEU A 175 -1.03 -28.22 -0.99
N ARG A 176 -0.69 -29.46 -0.61
CA ARG A 176 -1.27 -30.68 -1.19
C ARG A 176 -2.69 -30.97 -0.73
N ARG A 177 -3.12 -30.36 0.38
CA ARG A 177 -4.41 -30.59 1.02
C ARG A 177 -4.66 -32.07 1.36
N ASP A 178 -3.60 -32.80 1.68
CA ASP A 178 -3.64 -34.25 1.97
C ASP A 178 -3.96 -34.58 3.44
N THR A 179 -3.91 -33.57 4.32
CA THR A 179 -4.13 -33.67 5.77
C THR A 179 -5.16 -32.61 6.19
N PRO A 180 -5.92 -32.80 7.28
CA PRO A 180 -6.81 -31.77 7.80
C PRO A 180 -6.06 -30.45 8.07
N GLN A 181 -6.62 -29.34 7.60
CA GLN A 181 -5.94 -28.03 7.59
C GLN A 181 -5.79 -27.43 8.99
N ALA A 182 -6.80 -27.54 9.83
CA ALA A 182 -6.80 -26.96 11.18
C ALA A 182 -5.60 -27.38 12.06
N PRO A 183 -5.25 -28.67 12.21
CA PRO A 183 -4.07 -29.07 12.99
C PRO A 183 -2.75 -28.64 12.34
N LEU A 184 -2.65 -28.65 11.01
CA LEU A 184 -1.45 -28.17 10.30
C LEU A 184 -1.20 -26.68 10.57
N LEU A 185 -2.23 -25.84 10.53
CA LEU A 185 -2.10 -24.41 10.82
C LEU A 185 -1.63 -24.14 12.25
N LYS A 186 -2.03 -24.98 13.22
CA LYS A 186 -1.56 -24.88 14.61
C LYS A 186 -0.11 -25.31 14.78
N GLU A 187 0.30 -26.40 14.11
CA GLU A 187 1.70 -26.82 14.07
C GLU A 187 2.58 -25.72 13.43
N TRP A 188 2.07 -25.11 12.35
CA TRP A 188 2.75 -24.05 11.64
C TRP A 188 2.91 -22.78 12.50
N ASP A 189 1.85 -22.36 13.21
CA ASP A 189 1.94 -21.23 14.13
C ASP A 189 2.95 -21.50 15.26
N ALA A 190 2.99 -22.71 15.82
CA ALA A 190 3.97 -23.07 16.85
C ALA A 190 5.43 -22.98 16.35
N ILE A 191 5.68 -23.34 15.09
CA ILE A 191 7.00 -23.18 14.45
C ILE A 191 7.35 -21.68 14.35
N LEU A 192 6.44 -20.87 13.82
CA LEU A 192 6.65 -19.43 13.67
C LEU A 192 6.75 -18.70 15.02
N GLU A 193 6.04 -19.17 16.05
CA GLU A 193 6.15 -18.68 17.43
C GLU A 193 7.55 -18.93 17.99
N THR A 194 8.05 -20.16 17.82
CA THR A 194 9.40 -20.51 18.27
C THR A 194 10.45 -19.67 17.55
N LEU A 195 10.25 -19.40 16.24
CA LEU A 195 11.10 -18.49 15.48
C LEU A 195 11.03 -17.07 16.03
N GLN A 196 9.83 -16.50 16.19
CA GLN A 196 9.62 -15.14 16.71
C GLN A 196 10.27 -14.94 18.10
N GLN A 197 10.16 -15.92 18.99
CA GLN A 197 10.69 -15.86 20.35
C GLN A 197 12.20 -16.14 20.44
N ALA A 198 12.87 -16.53 19.35
CA ALA A 198 14.32 -16.74 19.35
C ALA A 198 15.10 -15.42 19.46
N HIS A 199 16.34 -15.48 19.95
CA HIS A 199 17.25 -14.33 19.91
C HIS A 199 17.74 -14.09 18.47
N GLN A 200 17.36 -12.96 17.89
CA GLN A 200 17.55 -12.62 16.47
C GLN A 200 17.42 -11.10 16.23
N PRO A 201 17.84 -10.58 15.05
CA PRO A 201 17.58 -9.19 14.65
C PRO A 201 16.08 -8.86 14.61
N ARG A 202 15.73 -7.60 14.90
CA ARG A 202 14.34 -7.16 15.06
C ARG A 202 13.53 -7.31 13.78
N GLU A 203 14.16 -7.11 12.63
CA GLU A 203 13.58 -7.21 11.29
C GLU A 203 13.08 -8.63 11.04
N SER A 204 13.87 -9.63 11.42
CA SER A 204 13.48 -11.04 11.29
C SER A 204 12.36 -11.43 12.25
N ALA A 205 12.44 -11.02 13.52
CA ALA A 205 11.39 -11.24 14.50
C ALA A 205 10.06 -10.61 14.04
N ARG A 206 10.11 -9.42 13.43
CA ARG A 206 8.95 -8.73 12.88
C ARG A 206 8.30 -9.51 11.74
N LEU A 207 9.10 -10.05 10.81
CA LEU A 207 8.56 -10.85 9.72
C LEU A 207 7.80 -12.08 10.25
N TRP A 208 8.39 -12.80 11.21
CA TRP A 208 7.72 -13.96 11.82
C TRP A 208 6.45 -13.57 12.57
N TRP A 209 6.48 -12.44 13.29
CA TRP A 209 5.30 -11.91 13.96
C TRP A 209 4.16 -11.61 12.98
N ILE A 210 4.45 -10.95 11.85
CA ILE A 210 3.47 -10.67 10.79
C ILE A 210 2.93 -11.98 10.20
N ALA A 211 3.82 -12.94 9.87
CA ALA A 211 3.44 -14.22 9.30
C ALA A 211 2.54 -15.05 10.23
N ARG A 212 2.76 -15.00 11.55
CA ARG A 212 1.84 -15.62 12.52
C ARG A 212 0.45 -14.98 12.48
N GLY A 213 0.35 -13.67 12.28
CA GLY A 213 -0.93 -12.99 12.09
C GLY A 213 -1.72 -13.55 10.91
N ILE A 214 -1.03 -13.85 9.80
CA ILE A 214 -1.65 -14.49 8.63
C ILE A 214 -2.20 -15.87 8.98
N LEU A 215 -1.43 -16.69 9.71
CA LEU A 215 -1.91 -18.00 10.14
C LEU A 215 -3.10 -17.90 11.09
N GLU A 216 -3.12 -16.93 12.01
CA GLU A 216 -4.27 -16.69 12.88
C GLU A 216 -5.52 -16.30 12.07
N ALA A 217 -5.38 -15.43 11.07
CA ALA A 217 -6.48 -15.05 10.18
C ALA A 217 -7.01 -16.25 9.36
N MET A 218 -6.12 -17.12 8.89
CA MET A 218 -6.51 -18.36 8.20
C MET A 218 -7.20 -19.36 9.13
N GLN A 219 -6.76 -19.47 10.39
CA GLN A 219 -7.41 -20.34 11.39
C GLN A 219 -8.84 -19.88 11.75
N GLN A 220 -9.16 -18.59 11.54
CA GLN A 220 -10.49 -18.01 11.74
C GLN A 220 -11.37 -18.06 10.48
N ASP A 221 -10.91 -18.68 9.40
CA ASP A 221 -11.56 -18.68 8.08
C ASP A 221 -11.85 -17.26 7.54
N ALA A 222 -11.12 -16.26 8.03
CA ALA A 222 -11.26 -14.84 7.65
C ALA A 222 -10.26 -14.40 6.57
N LEU A 223 -9.38 -15.31 6.16
CA LEU A 223 -8.45 -15.15 5.06
C LEU A 223 -8.39 -16.45 4.26
N GLU A 224 -8.96 -16.43 3.05
CA GLU A 224 -8.86 -17.56 2.12
C GLU A 224 -7.49 -17.51 1.40
N PRO A 225 -6.74 -18.62 1.38
CA PRO A 225 -5.43 -18.66 0.75
C PRO A 225 -5.52 -18.74 -0.78
N ASP A 226 -5.24 -17.63 -1.45
CA ASP A 226 -5.07 -17.57 -2.90
C ASP A 226 -3.64 -17.96 -3.35
N LEU A 227 -3.38 -17.93 -4.65
CA LEU A 227 -2.05 -18.24 -5.21
C LEU A 227 -0.98 -17.24 -4.75
N SER A 228 -1.34 -15.99 -4.48
CA SER A 228 -0.41 -14.96 -3.99
C SER A 228 0.06 -15.32 -2.59
N LEU A 229 -0.88 -15.62 -1.68
CA LEU A 229 -0.56 -15.97 -0.31
C LEU A 229 0.26 -17.28 -0.24
N GLN A 230 -0.05 -18.26 -1.10
CA GLN A 230 0.77 -19.47 -1.23
C GLN A 230 2.21 -19.16 -1.63
N HIS A 231 2.42 -18.23 -2.56
CA HIS A 231 3.75 -17.78 -2.96
C HIS A 231 4.49 -17.10 -1.79
N LEU A 232 3.84 -16.19 -1.06
CA LEU A 232 4.43 -15.50 0.09
C LEU A 232 4.83 -16.47 1.22
N LEU A 233 3.99 -17.47 1.49
CA LEU A 233 4.31 -18.52 2.47
C LEU A 233 5.50 -19.38 2.01
N GLY A 234 5.72 -19.52 0.70
CA GLY A 234 6.92 -20.12 0.13
C GLY A 234 8.17 -19.23 0.28
N GLU A 235 8.03 -17.92 0.08
CA GLU A 235 9.14 -16.96 0.25
C GLU A 235 9.63 -16.88 1.70
N LEU A 236 8.76 -17.13 2.68
CA LEU A 236 9.17 -17.32 4.08
C LEU A 236 10.14 -18.52 4.26
N ASP A 237 10.02 -19.63 3.51
CA ASP A 237 11.05 -20.70 3.54
C ASP A 237 12.39 -20.19 2.99
N HIS A 238 12.35 -19.36 1.95
CA HIS A 238 13.57 -18.78 1.41
C HIS A 238 14.29 -17.92 2.46
N GLN A 239 13.56 -17.13 3.25
CA GLN A 239 14.13 -16.40 4.38
C GLN A 239 14.70 -17.33 5.47
N LEU A 240 14.04 -18.45 5.78
CA LEU A 240 14.58 -19.47 6.69
C LEU A 240 15.88 -20.10 6.15
N ARG A 241 15.99 -20.31 4.84
CA ARG A 241 17.19 -20.83 4.19
C ARG A 241 18.36 -19.86 4.29
N LEU A 242 18.12 -18.56 4.10
CA LEU A 242 19.14 -17.52 4.27
C LEU A 242 19.61 -17.46 5.72
N LEU A 243 18.68 -17.50 6.67
CA LEU A 243 19.01 -17.52 8.10
C LEU A 243 19.84 -18.74 8.49
N GLN A 244 19.56 -19.92 7.91
CA GLN A 244 20.37 -21.13 8.10
C GLN A 244 21.84 -20.94 7.68
N GLN A 245 22.09 -20.04 6.73
CA GLN A 245 23.43 -19.68 6.26
C GLN A 245 24.04 -18.51 7.05
N GLY A 246 23.39 -18.05 8.12
CA GLY A 246 23.83 -16.89 8.89
C GLY A 246 23.54 -15.54 8.23
N ARG A 247 22.64 -15.49 7.24
CA ARG A 247 22.35 -14.29 6.45
C ARG A 247 20.92 -13.79 6.67
N TRP A 248 20.72 -12.50 6.51
CA TRP A 248 19.41 -11.85 6.47
C TRP A 248 19.40 -10.87 5.30
N ASP A 249 18.41 -10.98 4.43
CA ASP A 249 18.25 -10.09 3.27
C ASP A 249 17.11 -9.11 3.54
N GLN A 250 17.47 -7.87 3.83
CA GLN A 250 16.50 -6.82 4.11
C GLN A 250 15.73 -6.41 2.85
N ASP A 251 16.37 -6.42 1.68
CA ASP A 251 15.76 -5.97 0.43
C ASP A 251 14.65 -6.93 -0.03
N GLN A 252 14.76 -8.22 0.32
CA GLN A 252 13.72 -9.22 0.05
C GLN A 252 12.66 -9.32 1.15
N SER A 253 13.06 -9.15 2.42
CA SER A 253 12.11 -9.29 3.54
C SER A 253 11.15 -8.10 3.69
N LEU A 254 11.55 -6.89 3.27
CA LEU A 254 10.68 -5.70 3.36
C LEU A 254 9.46 -5.79 2.41
N PRO A 255 9.60 -6.09 1.10
CA PRO A 255 8.45 -6.32 0.22
C PRO A 255 7.54 -7.44 0.72
N LEU A 256 8.13 -8.55 1.17
CA LEU A 256 7.38 -9.68 1.73
C LEU A 256 6.55 -9.27 2.94
N ALA A 257 7.15 -8.55 3.90
CA ALA A 257 6.43 -8.06 5.07
C ALA A 257 5.27 -7.12 4.68
N ARG A 258 5.50 -6.24 3.70
CA ARG A 258 4.49 -5.32 3.18
C ARG A 258 3.30 -6.06 2.54
N GLU A 259 3.57 -7.07 1.72
CA GLU A 259 2.54 -7.87 1.07
C GLU A 259 1.73 -8.69 2.09
N LEU A 260 2.38 -9.29 3.09
CA LEU A 260 1.68 -9.97 4.18
C LEU A 260 0.80 -9.00 4.99
N LEU A 261 1.30 -7.80 5.29
CA LEU A 261 0.51 -6.76 5.96
C LEU A 261 -0.68 -6.29 5.11
N PHE A 262 -0.53 -6.23 3.79
CA PHE A 262 -1.62 -5.88 2.87
C PHE A 262 -2.76 -6.90 2.95
N HIS A 263 -2.42 -8.20 2.92
CA HIS A 263 -3.41 -9.26 3.14
C HIS A 263 -4.08 -9.10 4.52
N LEU A 264 -3.32 -8.90 5.59
CA LEU A 264 -3.86 -8.71 6.94
C LEU A 264 -4.80 -7.50 7.06
N ALA A 265 -4.45 -6.37 6.43
CA ALA A 265 -5.25 -5.16 6.46
C ALA A 265 -6.67 -5.42 5.93
N ARG A 266 -6.80 -6.24 4.87
CA ARG A 266 -8.08 -6.56 4.22
C ARG A 266 -8.90 -7.65 4.92
N THR A 267 -8.32 -8.35 5.90
CA THR A 267 -9.06 -9.40 6.62
C THR A 267 -10.10 -8.82 7.58
N SER A 268 -11.20 -9.54 7.76
CA SER A 268 -12.16 -9.31 8.85
C SER A 268 -11.83 -10.14 10.12
N ALA A 269 -10.60 -10.65 10.24
CA ALA A 269 -10.16 -11.41 11.41
C ALA A 269 -10.02 -10.48 12.64
N HIS A 270 -10.41 -11.00 13.81
CA HIS A 270 -10.42 -10.27 15.09
C HIS A 270 -9.66 -11.02 16.21
N GLY A 271 -8.66 -11.81 15.85
CA GLY A 271 -7.81 -12.49 16.83
C GLY A 271 -6.90 -11.53 17.60
N PRO A 272 -6.40 -11.93 18.78
CA PRO A 272 -5.48 -11.11 19.58
C PRO A 272 -4.23 -10.73 18.79
N LEU A 273 -3.69 -11.65 17.96
CA LEU A 273 -2.47 -11.38 17.22
C LEU A 273 -2.71 -10.44 16.03
N VAL A 274 -3.71 -10.72 15.21
CA VAL A 274 -4.12 -9.86 14.09
C VAL A 274 -4.45 -8.46 14.59
N SER A 275 -5.20 -8.34 15.70
CA SER A 275 -5.54 -7.03 16.28
C SER A 275 -4.29 -6.29 16.76
N SER A 276 -3.34 -6.99 17.38
CA SER A 276 -2.07 -6.38 17.81
C SER A 276 -1.24 -5.87 16.64
N ILE A 277 -1.19 -6.60 15.53
CA ILE A 277 -0.45 -6.24 14.32
C ILE A 277 -1.14 -5.07 13.62
N LYS A 278 -2.46 -5.15 13.40
CA LYS A 278 -3.25 -4.07 12.80
C LYS A 278 -3.05 -2.74 13.54
N HIS A 279 -3.07 -2.79 14.88
CA HIS A 279 -2.83 -1.61 15.71
C HIS A 279 -1.38 -1.12 15.61
N ALA A 280 -0.40 -2.01 15.73
CA ALA A 280 1.01 -1.64 15.74
C ALA A 280 1.50 -1.02 14.42
N PHE A 281 1.00 -1.51 13.29
CA PHE A 281 1.31 -0.97 11.96
C PHE A 281 0.28 0.06 11.46
N ARG A 282 -0.73 0.39 12.28
CA ARG A 282 -1.82 1.33 11.94
C ARG A 282 -2.51 1.01 10.61
N LEU A 283 -2.74 -0.28 10.34
CA LEU A 283 -3.20 -0.74 9.02
C LEU A 283 -4.56 -0.17 8.61
N GLU A 284 -5.44 0.09 9.58
CA GLU A 284 -6.76 0.69 9.32
C GLU A 284 -6.66 2.11 8.75
N ALA A 285 -5.61 2.87 9.09
CA ALA A 285 -5.40 4.21 8.57
C ALA A 285 -4.88 4.22 7.12
N LEU A 286 -4.51 3.05 6.57
CA LEU A 286 -3.98 2.91 5.22
C LEU A 286 -5.05 2.46 4.21
N LEU A 287 -6.22 2.03 4.68
CA LEU A 287 -7.31 1.57 3.83
C LEU A 287 -8.39 2.64 3.68
N PRO A 288 -8.98 2.79 2.48
CA PRO A 288 -10.07 3.73 2.29
C PRO A 288 -11.33 3.24 3.03
N SER A 289 -12.01 4.14 3.72
CA SER A 289 -13.36 3.88 4.24
C SER A 289 -14.40 4.17 3.17
N GLN A 290 -15.67 3.77 3.37
CA GLN A 290 -16.76 4.16 2.46
C GLN A 290 -16.87 5.69 2.31
N GLU A 291 -16.69 6.44 3.39
CA GLU A 291 -16.68 7.90 3.38
C GLU A 291 -15.50 8.48 2.56
N THR A 292 -14.35 7.81 2.53
CA THR A 292 -13.21 8.23 1.71
C THR A 292 -13.43 7.97 0.22
N LEU A 293 -14.18 6.92 -0.13
CA LEU A 293 -14.46 6.55 -1.53
C LEU A 293 -15.54 7.45 -2.17
N GLU A 294 -16.32 8.16 -1.36
CA GLU A 294 -17.36 9.11 -1.78
C GLU A 294 -16.87 10.58 -1.83
N ALA A 295 -15.62 10.84 -1.42
CA ALA A 295 -14.97 12.16 -1.48
C ALA A 295 -14.41 12.45 -2.88
#